data_AF-A0A518MZG5-F1
#
_entry.id   AF-A0A518MZG5-F1
#
_cell.length_a   1.000
_cell.length_b   1.000
_cell.length_c   1.000
_cell.angle_alpha   90.00
_cell.angle_beta   90.00
_cell.angle_gamma   90.00
#
_symmetry.space_group_name_H-M   'P 1'
#
loop_
_entity.id
_entity.type
_entity.pdbx_description
1 polymer ?
#
loop_
_entity_poly.entity_id
_entity_poly.type
_entity_poly.pdbx_seq_one_letter_code
_entity_poly.pdbx_strand_id
1 'polypeptide(L)'
;MNIVVSSSTAGISMRSPVRWRVVWENELRLADHIELSDFFRKTYGPTGAFNAKPFEGHRSWAGARPELRVIGYDARGVAAHIGALRRFIKVGDVDLLVAELGLYGVRPDLEG
;
A
#
# COMPACT_ATOMS: atom_id res chain seq x y z
N MET A 1 -50.72 -20.82 -2.44
CA MET A 1 -49.62 -21.34 -3.27
C MET A 1 -48.40 -20.49 -2.95
N ASN A 2 -47.54 -20.95 -2.05
CA ASN A 2 -46.41 -20.16 -1.55
C ASN A 2 -45.17 -20.48 -2.38
N ILE A 3 -44.69 -19.51 -3.15
CA ILE A 3 -43.40 -19.59 -3.82
C ILE A 3 -42.34 -19.27 -2.77
N VAL A 4 -41.61 -20.29 -2.32
CA VAL A 4 -40.36 -20.12 -1.58
C VAL A 4 -39.30 -19.71 -2.59
N VAL A 5 -38.92 -18.44 -2.58
CA VAL A 5 -37.73 -17.97 -3.30
C VAL A 5 -36.53 -18.34 -2.44
N SER A 6 -35.80 -19.38 -2.84
CA SER A 6 -34.46 -19.64 -2.30
C SER A 6 -33.55 -18.49 -2.73
N SER A 7 -33.23 -17.58 -1.79
CA SER A 7 -32.14 -16.64 -1.99
C SER A 7 -30.83 -17.42 -1.92
N SER A 8 -30.31 -17.80 -3.08
CA SER A 8 -28.92 -18.17 -3.26
C SER A 8 -28.05 -16.97 -2.86
N THR A 9 -27.55 -16.97 -1.63
CA THR A 9 -26.42 -16.12 -1.22
C THR A 9 -25.15 -16.78 -1.76
N ALA A 10 -25.01 -16.83 -3.09
CA ALA A 10 -23.71 -17.00 -3.70
C ALA A 10 -22.84 -15.87 -3.13
N GLY A 11 -21.90 -16.25 -2.27
CA GLY A 11 -21.24 -15.33 -1.36
C GLY A 11 -20.68 -14.12 -2.09
N ILE A 12 -21.27 -12.95 -1.82
CA ILE A 12 -20.51 -11.71 -1.89
C ILE A 12 -19.38 -11.96 -0.89
N SER A 13 -18.20 -12.32 -1.39
CA SER A 13 -16.99 -12.32 -0.60
C SER A 13 -16.84 -10.90 -0.10
N MET A 14 -17.36 -10.64 1.11
CA MET A 14 -17.24 -9.33 1.73
C MET A 14 -15.74 -9.16 1.96
N ARG A 15 -15.08 -8.43 1.06
CA ARG A 15 -13.68 -8.04 1.24
C ARG A 15 -13.59 -7.48 2.67
N SER A 16 -12.66 -8.02 3.45
CA SER A 16 -12.46 -7.61 4.83
C SER A 16 -12.40 -6.08 4.90
N PRO A 17 -13.12 -5.43 5.85
CA PRO A 17 -13.14 -3.98 5.89
C PRO A 17 -11.72 -3.44 6.10
N VAL A 18 -11.26 -2.60 5.17
CA VAL A 18 -9.94 -1.98 5.24
C VAL A 18 -10.00 -0.80 6.21
N ARG A 19 -9.08 -0.79 7.19
CA ARG A 19 -8.86 0.34 8.10
C ARG A 19 -7.65 1.13 7.64
N TRP A 20 -7.82 2.43 7.48
CA TRP A 20 -6.77 3.32 6.99
C TRP A 20 -6.04 4.00 8.14
N ARG A 21 -4.71 4.07 8.03
CA ARG A 21 -3.82 4.81 8.91
C ARG A 21 -2.99 5.78 8.06
N VAL A 22 -3.01 7.06 8.44
CA VAL A 22 -2.08 8.06 7.93
C VAL A 22 -1.00 8.25 9.00
N VAL A 23 0.27 8.16 8.63
CA VAL A 23 1.39 8.13 9.59
C VAL A 23 2.63 8.80 9.01
N TRP A 24 3.35 9.54 9.84
CA TRP A 24 4.66 10.07 9.46
C TRP A 24 5.73 8.98 9.51
N GLU A 25 6.70 9.04 8.60
CA GLU A 25 7.76 8.01 8.51
C GLU A 25 8.53 7.84 9.83
N ASN A 26 8.74 8.93 10.58
CA ASN A 26 9.46 8.91 11.86
C ASN A 26 8.62 8.35 13.03
N GLU A 27 7.34 8.09 12.84
CA GLU A 27 6.46 7.46 13.82
C GLU A 27 6.38 5.93 13.63
N LEU A 28 6.91 5.41 12.51
CA LEU A 28 7.02 3.99 12.28
C LEU A 28 8.07 3.35 13.18
N ARG A 29 7.77 2.13 13.63
CA ARG A 29 8.67 1.28 14.39
C ARG A 29 9.28 0.24 13.47
N LEU A 30 10.31 -0.44 13.94
CA LEU A 30 10.95 -1.54 13.22
C LEU A 30 9.95 -2.60 12.73
N ALA A 31 8.95 -2.94 13.55
CA ALA A 31 7.90 -3.89 13.19
C ALA A 31 7.07 -3.42 11.98
N ASP A 32 6.75 -2.13 11.90
CA ASP A 32 6.02 -1.57 10.75
C ASP A 32 6.89 -1.67 9.47
N HIS A 33 8.19 -1.40 9.57
CA HIS A 33 9.11 -1.52 8.42
C HIS A 33 9.29 -2.96 7.94
N ILE A 34 9.33 -3.93 8.86
CA ILE A 34 9.38 -5.35 8.53
C ILE A 34 8.13 -5.73 7.73
N GLU A 35 6.93 -5.42 8.25
CA GLU A 35 5.67 -5.74 7.58
C GLU A 35 5.56 -5.06 6.21
N LEU A 36 5.92 -3.77 6.12
CA LEU A 36 5.90 -3.03 4.86
C LEU A 36 6.89 -3.62 3.85
N SER A 37 8.10 -4.00 4.27
CA SER A 37 9.07 -4.63 3.38
C SER A 37 8.55 -5.95 2.80
N ASP A 38 7.89 -6.77 3.63
CA ASP A 38 7.28 -8.02 3.18
C ASP A 38 6.11 -7.77 2.22
N PHE A 39 5.28 -6.77 2.52
CA PHE A 39 4.22 -6.32 1.63
C PHE A 39 4.77 -5.90 0.26
N PHE A 40 5.81 -5.07 0.21
CA PHE A 40 6.39 -4.61 -1.05
C PHE A 40 7.07 -5.73 -1.83
N ARG A 41 7.76 -6.66 -1.16
CA ARG A 41 8.33 -7.85 -1.82
C ARG A 41 7.25 -8.67 -2.51
N LYS A 42 6.13 -8.92 -1.81
CA LYS A 42 5.00 -9.71 -2.33
C LYS A 42 4.24 -8.99 -3.44
N THR A 43 4.16 -7.66 -3.36
CA THR A 43 3.43 -6.84 -4.34
C THR A 43 4.25 -6.60 -5.61
N TYR A 44 5.53 -6.27 -5.48
CA TYR A 44 6.37 -5.95 -6.64
C TYR A 44 7.15 -7.14 -7.20
N GLY A 45 7.44 -8.18 -6.40
CA GLY A 45 8.17 -9.37 -6.84
C GLY A 45 7.59 -10.06 -8.08
N PRO A 46 6.26 -10.23 -8.21
CA PRO A 46 5.65 -10.80 -9.41
C PRO A 46 5.93 -10.03 -10.72
N THR A 47 6.25 -8.73 -10.62
CA THR A 47 6.63 -7.90 -11.79
C THR A 47 8.10 -8.03 -12.19
N GLY A 48 8.89 -8.77 -11.40
CA GLY A 48 10.30 -9.02 -11.64
C GLY A 48 11.11 -9.08 -10.34
N ALA A 49 12.01 -10.06 -10.21
CA ALA A 49 12.82 -10.24 -9.00
C ALA A 49 13.64 -8.99 -8.62
N PHE A 50 14.07 -8.21 -9.61
CA PHE A 50 14.78 -6.94 -9.40
C PHE A 50 13.92 -5.93 -8.61
N ASN A 51 12.60 -5.92 -8.80
CA ASN A 51 11.70 -4.97 -8.15
C ASN A 51 11.47 -5.30 -6.67
N ALA A 52 11.69 -6.55 -6.24
CA ALA A 52 11.64 -6.94 -4.83
C ALA A 52 12.96 -6.73 -4.07
N LYS A 53 14.08 -6.63 -4.80
CA LYS A 53 15.44 -6.51 -4.23
C LYS A 53 15.61 -5.31 -3.28
N PRO A 54 15.06 -4.11 -3.56
CA PRO A 54 15.21 -2.96 -2.65
C PRO A 54 14.65 -3.20 -1.25
N PHE A 55 13.74 -4.16 -1.08
CA PHE A 55 13.02 -4.43 0.16
C PHE A 55 13.63 -5.57 0.99
N GLU A 56 14.83 -6.03 0.64
CA GLU A 56 15.62 -6.96 1.45
C GLU A 56 16.12 -6.31 2.74
N GLY A 57 16.39 -7.12 3.77
CA GLY A 57 16.89 -6.62 5.05
C GLY A 57 15.95 -5.65 5.75
N HIS A 58 14.64 -5.83 5.57
CA HIS A 58 13.57 -5.02 6.19
C HIS A 58 13.52 -3.54 5.78
N ARG A 59 14.13 -3.21 4.62
CA ARG A 59 13.98 -1.87 4.04
C ARG A 59 12.58 -1.72 3.44
N SER A 60 11.87 -0.65 3.80
CA SER A 60 10.49 -0.40 3.35
C SER A 60 10.37 0.76 2.35
N TRP A 61 11.43 1.00 1.58
CA TRP A 61 11.47 1.99 0.50
C TRP A 61 12.48 1.60 -0.58
N ALA A 62 12.27 2.11 -1.79
CA ALA A 62 13.13 1.93 -2.95
C ALA A 62 13.46 3.31 -3.53
N GLY A 63 14.73 3.70 -3.54
CA GLY A 63 15.12 5.07 -3.89
C GLY A 63 14.88 6.05 -2.74
N ALA A 64 13.82 6.85 -2.83
CA ALA A 64 13.50 7.85 -1.81
C ALA A 64 12.69 7.25 -0.64
N ARG A 65 13.04 7.63 0.58
CA ARG A 65 12.26 7.31 1.77
C ARG A 65 11.06 8.26 1.86
N PRO A 66 9.81 7.77 2.00
CA PRO A 66 8.64 8.64 2.19
C PRO A 66 8.76 9.52 3.43
N GLU A 67 8.01 10.61 3.45
CA GLU A 67 7.78 11.41 4.66
C GLU A 67 6.46 11.04 5.33
N LEU A 68 5.42 10.81 4.53
CA LEU A 68 4.09 10.44 4.96
C LEU A 68 3.69 9.13 4.26
N ARG A 69 2.97 8.27 4.97
CA ARG A 69 2.38 7.05 4.41
C ARG A 69 0.90 6.99 4.71
N VAL A 70 0.15 6.47 3.75
CA VAL A 70 -1.23 6.04 3.92
C VAL A 70 -1.26 4.54 3.75
N ILE A 71 -1.64 3.83 4.81
CA ILE A 71 -1.58 2.37 4.90
C ILE A 71 -2.98 1.85 5.18
N GLY A 72 -3.47 0.97 4.32
CA GLY A 72 -4.70 0.22 4.51
C GLY A 72 -4.38 -1.12 5.14
N TYR A 73 -5.08 -1.48 6.22
CA TYR A 73 -4.95 -2.77 6.91
C TYR A 73 -6.26 -3.54 6.87
N ASP A 74 -6.16 -4.85 6.71
CA ASP A 74 -7.26 -5.78 6.95
C ASP A 74 -6.82 -6.89 7.92
N ALA A 75 -7.63 -7.93 8.08
CA ALA A 75 -7.32 -9.05 8.97
C ALA A 75 -6.02 -9.82 8.61
N ARG A 76 -5.47 -9.61 7.41
CA ARG A 76 -4.26 -10.27 6.88
C ARG A 76 -3.04 -9.33 6.85
N GLY A 77 -3.14 -8.17 7.49
CA GLY A 77 -2.06 -7.17 7.56
C GLY A 77 -2.24 -6.05 6.53
N VAL A 78 -1.13 -5.51 6.02
CA VAL A 78 -1.17 -4.47 4.97
C VAL A 78 -1.93 -4.97 3.74
N ALA A 79 -3.00 -4.26 3.41
CA ALA A 79 -3.88 -4.46 2.27
C ALA A 79 -3.54 -3.51 1.11
N ALA A 80 -3.13 -2.28 1.43
CA ALA A 80 -2.72 -1.28 0.45
C ALA A 80 -1.76 -0.25 1.08
N HIS A 81 -0.95 0.38 0.24
CA HIS A 81 -0.03 1.43 0.67
C HIS A 81 0.10 2.50 -0.41
N ILE A 82 0.34 3.76 0.00
CA ILE A 82 0.94 4.82 -0.82
C ILE A 82 1.83 5.71 0.07
N GLY A 83 3.00 6.07 -0.43
CA GLY A 83 3.94 6.98 0.21
C GLY A 83 3.97 8.34 -0.49
N ALA A 84 4.18 9.40 0.29
CA ALA A 84 4.35 10.75 -0.22
C ALA A 84 5.63 11.39 0.36
N LEU A 85 6.32 12.17 -0.45
CA LEU A 85 7.39 13.07 0.00
C LEU A 85 7.26 14.44 -0.67
N ARG A 86 7.74 15.48 0.00
CA ARG A 86 7.67 16.84 -0.53
C ARG A 86 8.80 17.07 -1.52
N ARG A 87 8.50 17.71 -2.64
CA ARG A 87 9.48 18.14 -3.64
C ARG A 87 9.19 19.56 -4.07
N PHE A 88 10.24 20.26 -4.48
CA PHE A 88 10.10 21.47 -5.27
C PHE A 88 10.46 21.14 -6.71
N ILE A 89 9.58 21.48 -7.64
CA ILE A 89 9.84 21.38 -9.08
C ILE A 89 9.76 22.77 -9.70
N LYS A 90 10.56 23.02 -10.72
CA LYS A 90 10.51 24.28 -11.46
C LYS A 90 9.47 24.19 -12.57
N VAL A 91 8.52 25.13 -12.59
CA VAL A 91 7.52 25.30 -13.66
C VAL A 91 7.67 26.72 -14.22
N GLY A 92 8.30 26.84 -15.39
CA GLY A 92 8.78 28.12 -15.89
C GLY A 92 9.85 28.70 -14.95
N ASP A 93 9.59 29.89 -14.40
CA ASP A 93 10.49 30.55 -13.45
C ASP A 93 10.11 30.37 -11.98
N VAL A 94 9.05 29.59 -11.68
CA VAL A 94 8.53 29.41 -10.33
C VAL A 94 8.91 28.06 -9.76
N ASP A 95 9.43 28.04 -8.52
CA ASP A 95 9.57 26.81 -7.74
C ASP A 95 8.24 26.46 -7.07
N LEU A 96 7.67 25.30 -7.44
CA LEU A 96 6.39 24.82 -6.95
C LEU A 96 6.58 23.65 -5.99
N LEU A 97 6.00 23.76 -4.80
CA LEU A 97 5.88 22.67 -3.85
C LEU A 97 4.86 21.63 -4.37
N VAL A 98 5.30 20.38 -4.50
CA VAL A 98 4.47 19.24 -4.90
C VAL A 98 4.68 18.06 -3.96
N ALA A 99 3.73 17.12 -3.98
CA ALA A 99 3.90 15.81 -3.37
C ALA A 99 4.27 14.78 -4.46
N GLU A 100 5.45 14.20 -4.36
CA GLU A 100 5.82 13.02 -5.16
C GLU A 100 5.20 11.80 -4.50
N LEU A 101 4.40 11.04 -5.25
CA LEU A 101 3.74 9.83 -4.81
C LEU A 101 4.46 8.60 -5.34
N GLY A 102 4.68 7.64 -4.46
CA GLY A 102 5.40 6.41 -4.80
C GLY A 102 5.11 5.29 -3.82
N LEU A 103 5.76 4.14 -4.05
CA LEU A 103 5.54 2.92 -3.28
C LEU A 103 4.06 2.55 -3.17
N TYR A 104 3.26 2.84 -4.20
CA TYR A 104 1.85 2.49 -4.20
C TYR A 104 1.69 1.01 -4.53
N GLY A 105 0.75 0.34 -3.88
CA GLY A 105 0.46 -1.06 -4.13
C GLY A 105 -0.80 -1.51 -3.42
N VAL A 106 -1.45 -2.50 -4.00
CA VAL A 106 -2.55 -3.25 -3.38
C VAL A 106 -2.06 -4.68 -3.25
N ARG A 107 -2.42 -5.36 -2.17
CA ARG A 107 -2.04 -6.76 -1.98
C ARG A 107 -2.68 -7.59 -3.11
N PRO A 108 -1.97 -8.53 -3.77
CA PRO A 108 -2.47 -9.20 -4.98
C PRO A 108 -3.85 -9.85 -4.88
N ASP A 109 -4.24 -10.38 -3.71
CA ASP A 109 -5.56 -10.97 -3.49
C ASP A 109 -6.72 -9.96 -3.40
N LEU A 110 -6.42 -8.66 -3.37
CA LEU A 110 -7.38 -7.57 -3.29
C LEU A 110 -7.44 -6.74 -4.59
N GLU A 111 -6.59 -7.06 -5.56
CA GLU A 111 -6.63 -6.46 -6.91
C GLU A 111 -7.90 -6.89 -7.66
N GLY A 112 -8.36 -6.07 -8.61
CA GLY A 112 -9.65 -6.19 -9.30
C GLY A 112 -10.60 -5.11 -8.85
#